data_AF-A0A1F8TB91-F1
#
_entry.id   AF-A0A1F8TB91-F1
#
_cell.length_a   1.000
_cell.length_b   1.000
_cell.length_c   1.000
_cell.angle_alpha   90.00
_cell.angle_beta   90.00
_cell.angle_gamma   90.00
#
_symmetry.space_group_name_H-M   'P 1'
#
loop_
_entity.id
_entity.type
_entity.pdbx_description
1 polymer ?
#
loop_
_entity_poly.entity_id
_entity_poly.type
_entity_poly.pdbx_seq_one_letter_code
_entity_poly.pdbx_strand_id
1 'polypeptide(L)'
;MGAPEEESVRLRQELWREFSDSQVVMLRALREELSTRRWSIMLDVDAAQDLVRAARTMTEDRELIHILNQITATLDRAHRELARIPEDMIPAF
;
A
#
# COMPACT_ATOMS: atom_id res chain seq x y z
N MET A 1 -0.37 9.35 -33.98
CA MET A 1 -0.85 8.88 -32.66
C MET A 1 0.35 8.95 -31.73
N GLY A 2 0.41 9.98 -30.89
CA GLY A 2 1.50 10.17 -29.93
C GLY A 2 1.44 9.07 -28.88
N ALA A 3 2.60 8.57 -28.45
CA ALA A 3 2.66 7.48 -27.49
C ALA A 3 2.03 7.93 -26.16
N PRO A 4 1.31 7.06 -25.42
CA PRO A 4 0.70 7.39 -24.13
C PRO A 4 1.69 7.96 -23.09
N GLU A 5 3.00 7.75 -23.27
CA GLU A 5 4.07 8.39 -22.51
C GLU A 5 4.23 9.90 -22.80
N GLU A 6 4.05 10.35 -24.04
CA GLU A 6 4.18 11.77 -24.40
C GLU A 6 3.02 12.60 -23.84
N GLU A 7 1.82 12.02 -23.84
CA GLU A 7 0.61 12.65 -23.32
C GLU A 7 0.66 12.76 -21.79
N SER A 8 1.14 11.72 -21.11
CA SER A 8 1.36 11.74 -19.66
C SER A 8 2.49 12.69 -19.24
N VAL A 9 3.57 12.81 -20.02
CA VAL A 9 4.61 13.83 -19.78
C VAL A 9 4.07 15.25 -19.96
N ARG A 10 3.20 15.50 -20.96
CA ARG A 10 2.56 16.81 -21.16
C ARG A 10 1.61 17.17 -20.03
N LEU A 11 0.74 16.25 -19.62
CA LEU A 11 -0.17 16.44 -18.48
C LEU A 11 0.60 16.75 -17.19
N ARG A 12 1.74 16.08 -16.96
CA ARG A 12 2.62 16.39 -15.83
C ARG A 12 3.19 17.81 -15.91
N GLN A 13 3.61 18.26 -17.08
CA GLN A 13 4.14 19.63 -17.27
C GLN A 13 3.06 20.72 -17.11
N GLU A 14 1.84 20.45 -17.57
CA GLU A 14 0.70 21.36 -17.42
C GLU A 14 0.27 21.46 -15.94
N LEU A 15 0.20 20.32 -15.22
CA LEU A 15 -0.03 20.30 -13.77
C LEU A 15 1.07 21.02 -12.99
N TRP A 16 2.33 20.89 -13.40
CA TRP A 16 3.47 21.59 -12.78
C TRP A 16 3.37 23.12 -12.90
N ARG A 17 2.63 23.64 -13.88
CA ARG A 17 2.35 25.07 -14.03
C ARG A 17 1.14 25.54 -13.20
N GLU A 18 0.24 24.63 -12.81
CA GLU A 18 -0.95 24.93 -12.01
C GLU A 18 -0.69 24.91 -10.49
N PHE A 19 0.32 24.17 -10.03
CA PHE A 19 0.69 24.12 -8.61
C PHE A 19 1.82 25.10 -8.26
N SER A 20 1.68 25.82 -7.15
CA SER A 20 2.78 26.59 -6.57
C SER A 20 3.85 25.66 -5.97
N ASP A 21 5.11 26.12 -5.88
CA ASP A 21 6.21 25.39 -5.24
C ASP A 21 5.83 24.88 -3.83
N SER A 22 5.08 25.69 -3.07
CA SER A 22 4.56 25.31 -1.76
C SER A 22 3.56 24.15 -1.79
N GLN A 23 2.72 24.06 -2.83
CA GLN A 23 1.79 22.95 -3.01
C GLN A 23 2.53 21.68 -3.43
N VAL A 24 3.55 21.79 -4.28
CA VAL A 24 4.43 20.66 -4.65
C VAL A 24 5.13 20.09 -3.41
N VAL A 25 5.71 20.95 -2.56
CA VAL A 25 6.36 20.53 -1.31
C VAL A 25 5.36 19.84 -0.37
N MET A 26 4.15 20.38 -0.23
CA MET A 26 3.10 19.77 0.59
C MET A 26 2.69 18.39 0.06
N LEU A 27 2.52 18.24 -1.26
CA LEU A 27 2.17 16.96 -1.88
C LEU A 27 3.29 15.91 -1.72
N ARG A 28 4.56 16.32 -1.80
CA ARG A 28 5.71 15.44 -1.51
C ARG A 28 5.70 14.96 -0.05
N ALA A 29 5.47 15.86 0.91
CA ALA A 29 5.42 15.50 2.32
C ALA A 29 4.27 14.52 2.61
N LEU A 30 3.08 14.77 2.05
CA LEU A 30 1.93 13.86 2.18
C LEU A 30 2.22 12.49 1.55
N ARG A 31 2.92 12.44 0.42
CA ARG A 31 3.36 11.18 -0.21
C ARG A 31 4.27 10.38 0.72
N GLU A 32 5.29 11.02 1.29
CA GLU A 32 6.25 10.38 2.17
C GLU A 32 5.58 9.84 3.43
N GLU A 33 4.66 10.63 4.01
CA GLU A 33 3.88 10.20 5.16
C GLU A 33 2.98 9.00 4.82
N LEU A 34 2.27 9.04 3.70
CA LEU A 34 1.43 7.92 3.25
C LEU A 34 2.25 6.65 2.98
N SER A 35 3.41 6.78 2.31
CA SER A 35 4.31 5.65 2.05
C SER A 35 4.85 5.04 3.34
N THR A 36 5.28 5.89 4.28
CA THR A 36 5.75 5.45 5.60
C THR A 36 4.67 4.73 6.39
N ARG A 37 3.45 5.29 6.43
CA ARG A 37 2.30 4.66 7.10
C ARG A 37 1.94 3.33 6.45
N ARG A 38 1.91 3.26 5.10
CA ARG A 38 1.64 2.02 4.37
C ARG A 38 2.65 0.94 4.72
N TRP A 39 3.94 1.28 4.73
CA TRP A 39 5.00 0.36 5.12
C TRP A 39 4.84 -0.14 6.56
N SER A 40 4.55 0.77 7.50
CA SER A 40 4.28 0.38 8.89
C SER A 40 3.11 -0.61 9.01
N ILE A 41 2.00 -0.35 8.31
CA ILE A 41 0.84 -1.25 8.32
C ILE A 41 1.19 -2.61 7.70
N MET A 42 1.97 -2.64 6.62
CA MET A 42 2.43 -3.91 6.04
C MET A 42 3.23 -4.75 7.05
N LEU A 43 4.15 -4.12 7.79
CA LEU A 43 4.90 -4.81 8.85
C LEU A 43 3.98 -5.36 9.96
N ASP A 44 2.97 -4.59 10.37
CA ASP A 44 2.00 -5.05 11.37
C ASP A 44 1.17 -6.24 10.87
N VAL A 45 0.78 -6.23 9.58
CA VAL A 45 0.07 -7.34 8.94
C VAL A 45 0.96 -8.58 8.88
N ASP A 46 2.23 -8.46 8.48
CA ASP A 46 3.18 -9.57 8.44
C ASP A 46 3.39 -10.18 9.83
N ALA A 47 3.58 -9.34 10.85
CA ALA A 47 3.71 -9.79 12.24
C ALA A 47 2.45 -10.54 12.72
N ALA A 48 1.25 -10.04 12.39
CA ALA A 48 0.00 -10.70 12.71
C ALA A 48 -0.13 -12.06 12.00
N GLN A 49 0.30 -12.16 10.74
CA GLN A 49 0.31 -13.43 9.99
C GLN A 49 1.22 -14.46 10.65
N ASP A 50 2.40 -14.07 11.10
CA ASP A 50 3.34 -14.97 11.77
C ASP A 50 2.79 -15.48 13.12
N LEU A 51 2.13 -14.61 13.89
CA LEU A 51 1.43 -15.02 15.12
C LEU A 51 0.30 -16.01 14.84
N VAL A 52 -0.50 -15.78 13.79
CA VAL A 52 -1.58 -16.69 13.39
C VAL A 52 -1.03 -18.04 12.91
N ARG A 53 0.08 -18.04 12.15
CA ARG A 53 0.78 -19.26 11.73
C ARG A 53 1.27 -20.05 12.94
N ALA A 54 1.91 -19.38 13.91
CA ALA A 54 2.36 -20.01 15.15
C ALA A 54 1.18 -20.63 15.92
N ALA A 55 0.11 -19.86 16.16
CA ALA A 55 -1.10 -20.35 16.82
C ALA A 55 -1.70 -21.58 16.11
N ARG A 56 -1.72 -21.59 14.77
CA ARG A 56 -2.23 -22.71 13.98
C ARG A 56 -1.39 -23.97 14.14
N THR A 57 -0.07 -23.84 14.27
CA THR A 57 0.82 -25.00 14.50
C THR A 57 0.72 -25.58 15.91
N MET A 58 0.21 -24.81 16.87
CA MET A 58 0.15 -25.19 18.27
C MET A 58 -1.22 -25.74 18.71
N THR A 59 -2.23 -25.69 17.84
CA THR A 59 -3.60 -26.12 18.17
C THR A 59 -4.05 -27.32 17.34
N GLU A 60 -4.78 -28.22 17.97
CA GLU A 60 -5.47 -29.36 17.33
C GLU A 60 -6.99 -29.11 17.20
N ASP A 61 -7.49 -28.02 17.79
CA ASP A 61 -8.90 -27.65 17.75
C ASP A 61 -9.30 -27.24 16.34
N ARG A 62 -10.19 -28.03 15.73
CA ARG A 62 -10.67 -27.82 14.36
C ARG A 62 -11.44 -26.52 14.17
N GLU A 63 -12.21 -26.10 15.18
CA GLU A 63 -12.97 -24.85 15.12
C GLU A 63 -12.02 -23.66 15.18
N LEU A 64 -11.03 -23.72 16.08
CA LEU A 64 -9.97 -22.70 16.15
C LEU A 64 -9.15 -22.66 14.86
N ILE A 65 -8.79 -23.80 14.28
CA ILE A 65 -8.09 -23.87 12.97
C ILE A 65 -8.92 -23.18 11.88
N HIS A 66 -10.23 -23.40 11.86
CA HIS A 66 -11.11 -22.75 10.89
C HIS A 66 -11.09 -21.22 11.04
N ILE A 67 -11.18 -20.72 12.27
CA ILE A 67 -11.11 -19.28 12.57
C ILE A 67 -9.74 -18.71 12.15
N LEU A 68 -8.64 -19.37 12.50
CA LEU A 68 -7.28 -18.94 12.14
C LEU A 68 -7.07 -18.89 10.63
N ASN A 69 -7.68 -19.81 9.87
CA ASN A 69 -7.65 -19.77 8.41
C ASN A 69 -8.43 -18.58 7.84
N GLN A 70 -9.59 -18.22 8.42
CA GLN A 70 -10.34 -17.03 8.02
C GLN A 70 -9.57 -15.74 8.31
N ILE A 71 -8.90 -15.66 9.47
CA ILE A 71 -8.04 -14.53 9.82
C ILE A 71 -6.88 -14.43 8.83
N THR A 72 -6.22 -15.55 8.52
CA THR A 72 -5.13 -15.59 7.52
C THR A 72 -5.60 -15.05 6.17
N ALA A 73 -6.74 -15.52 5.66
CA ALA A 73 -7.29 -15.05 4.39
C ALA A 73 -7.62 -13.55 4.38
N THR A 74 -8.06 -13.02 5.53
CA THR A 74 -8.32 -11.59 5.71
C THR A 74 -7.02 -10.77 5.67
N LEU A 75 -5.98 -11.23 6.39
CA LEU A 75 -4.67 -10.59 6.38
C LEU A 75 -4.01 -10.66 4.99
N ASP A 76 -4.10 -11.79 4.28
CA ASP A 76 -3.60 -11.94 2.90
C ASP A 76 -4.31 -11.00 1.93
N ARG A 77 -5.60 -10.74 2.15
CA ARG A 77 -6.34 -9.75 1.36
C ARG A 77 -5.84 -8.34 1.67
N ALA A 78 -5.71 -7.97 2.95
CA ALA A 78 -5.22 -6.66 3.36
C ALA A 78 -3.80 -6.38 2.83
N HIS A 79 -2.89 -7.35 2.95
CA HIS A 79 -1.54 -7.24 2.42
C HIS A 79 -1.54 -7.02 0.90
N ARG A 80 -2.35 -7.78 0.15
CA ARG A 80 -2.47 -7.60 -1.31
C ARG A 80 -3.08 -6.26 -1.71
N GLU A 81 -4.06 -5.76 -0.97
CA GLU A 81 -4.65 -4.44 -1.22
C GLU A 81 -3.64 -3.32 -0.96
N LEU A 82 -2.85 -3.40 0.11
CA LEU A 82 -1.78 -2.43 0.42
C LEU A 82 -0.64 -2.48 -0.61
N ALA A 83 -0.20 -3.67 -0.99
CA ALA A 83 0.86 -3.87 -1.97
C ALA A 83 0.49 -3.39 -3.39
N ARG A 84 -0.82 -3.30 -3.70
CA ARG A 84 -1.31 -2.82 -4.99
C ARG A 84 -1.29 -1.31 -5.14
N ILE A 85 -1.08 -0.54 -4.07
CA ILE A 85 -0.99 0.91 -4.13
C ILE A 85 0.42 1.26 -4.64
N PRO A 86 0.59 1.62 -5.94
CA PRO A 86 1.90 1.87 -6.52
C PRO A 86 2.50 3.12 -5.86
N GLU A 87 3.79 3.09 -5.52
CA GLU A 87 4.49 4.28 -5.00
C GLU A 87 4.47 5.44 -6.02
N ASP A 88 4.41 5.05 -7.28
CA ASP A 88 4.41 5.80 -8.51
C ASP A 88 3.02 6.32 -8.92
N MET A 89 1.93 5.85 -8.30
CA MET A 89 0.61 6.52 -8.40
C MET A 89 0.55 7.81 -7.59
N ILE A 90 1.53 8.05 -6.71
CA ILE A 90 1.69 9.32 -6.04
C ILE A 90 2.71 10.11 -6.85
N PRO A 91 2.29 11.17 -7.58
CA PRO A 91 3.16 11.76 -8.58
C PRO A 91 4.48 12.23 -7.96
N ALA A 92 5.57 11.94 -8.67
CA ALA A 92 6.88 12.52 -8.37
C ALA A 92 6.88 13.98 -8.81
N PHE A 93 6.07 14.81 -8.13
CA PHE A 93 6.22 16.25 -8.20
C PHE A 93 7.60 16.62 -7.68
#